data_AF-A0A835KKN5-F1
#
_entry.id   AF-A0A835KKN5-F1
#
_cell.length_a   1.000
_cell.length_b   1.000
_cell.length_c   1.000
_cell.angle_alpha   90.00
_cell.angle_beta   90.00
_cell.angle_gamma   90.00
#
_symmetry.space_group_name_H-M   'P 1'
#
loop_
_entity.id
_entity.type
_entity.pdbx_description
1 polymer ?
#
loop_
_entity_poly.entity_id
_entity_poly.type
_entity_poly.pdbx_seq_one_letter_code
_entity_poly.pdbx_strand_id
1 'polypeptide(L)'
;MAQIVFLRASAADLTAGKPPLRGVPATAPLSLAAAAIPASQEADVAVWRDGASPLAPAAATVIGLLSSFDVVAFLASHPAGTAAALSTPAGDVVAHEPALVREVEPHTSFHNVIVIQFPIIYMQRLIEIVELMKQGARRILVRKNITEPCTVDKKPFAPFYKAVLKITGTPRAAAAAKQTLNRSTSSSSPTPTFGCDRYCCLTREDIVRFLINCLGALAPTPLQSISSLGAVNRGYAHVEASSPAIEASWSVHSTEPRAVAVVKTNRDGSHKVLADVSAHRLWRRDYVAAADAMASLSSLNFAAGVDAHGMAAPPPEDDDTSAKLGSSSSRRDEFEASFVGQMMMASHGGNAALRCRSSSSLAAVMAQMLSYRTTHIWVTDGEDDVLVGVVGYMEILNAVTRGVVAPPSA
;
A
#
# COMPACT_ATOMS: atom_id res chain seq x y z
N MET A 1 26.82 -7.03 0.35
CA MET A 1 25.72 -8.02 0.19
C MET A 1 24.42 -7.34 -0.24
N ALA A 2 23.95 -6.26 0.41
CA ALA A 2 22.69 -5.58 0.04
C ALA A 2 22.53 -5.24 -1.45
N GLN A 3 23.61 -4.80 -2.13
CA GLN A 3 23.61 -4.53 -3.58
C GLN A 3 23.16 -5.73 -4.43
N ILE A 4 23.39 -6.97 -3.98
CA ILE A 4 23.07 -8.17 -4.76
C ILE A 4 21.56 -8.38 -4.90
N VAL A 5 20.78 -7.99 -3.89
CA VAL A 5 19.30 -8.11 -3.90
C VAL A 5 18.73 -7.17 -4.98
N PHE A 6 19.18 -5.91 -4.97
CA PHE A 6 18.72 -4.90 -5.91
C PHE A 6 19.21 -5.10 -7.34
N LEU A 7 20.36 -5.76 -7.52
CA LEU A 7 20.95 -6.02 -8.83
C LEU A 7 20.53 -7.36 -9.45
N ARG A 8 19.91 -8.27 -8.69
CA ARG A 8 19.47 -9.59 -9.19
C ARG A 8 17.97 -9.76 -9.29
N ALA A 9 17.20 -9.19 -8.37
CA ALA A 9 15.74 -9.27 -8.45
C ALA A 9 15.24 -8.48 -9.65
N SER A 10 14.30 -9.05 -10.40
CA SER A 10 13.68 -8.46 -11.58
C SER A 10 12.21 -8.13 -11.36
N ALA A 11 11.62 -7.31 -12.23
CA ALA A 11 10.20 -7.01 -12.23
C ALA A 11 9.34 -8.29 -12.28
N ALA A 12 9.77 -9.30 -13.04
CA ALA A 12 9.08 -10.57 -13.19
C ALA A 12 9.01 -11.37 -11.88
N ASP A 13 10.07 -11.33 -11.06
CA ASP A 13 10.11 -12.05 -9.78
C ASP A 13 9.06 -11.52 -8.81
N LEU A 14 8.84 -10.20 -8.80
CA LEU A 14 7.87 -9.54 -7.92
C LEU A 14 6.44 -9.52 -8.49
N THR A 15 6.26 -9.90 -9.75
CA THR A 15 4.96 -9.91 -10.43
C THR A 15 4.40 -11.31 -10.67
N ALA A 16 5.16 -12.36 -10.36
CA ALA A 16 4.70 -13.74 -10.43
C ALA A 16 3.42 -13.96 -9.62
N GLY A 17 2.37 -14.45 -10.29
CA GLY A 17 1.07 -14.74 -9.66
C GLY A 17 0.18 -13.52 -9.40
N LYS A 18 0.60 -12.30 -9.79
CA LYS A 18 -0.23 -11.12 -9.64
C LYS A 18 -1.41 -11.10 -10.61
N PRO A 19 -2.60 -10.66 -10.16
CA PRO A 19 -3.74 -10.45 -11.04
C PRO A 19 -3.43 -9.32 -12.05
N PRO A 20 -4.19 -9.26 -13.15
CA PRO A 20 -4.09 -8.12 -14.05
C PRO A 20 -4.46 -6.81 -13.34
N LEU A 21 -3.87 -5.70 -13.79
CA LEU A 21 -4.23 -4.39 -13.29
C LEU A 21 -5.69 -4.09 -13.64
N ARG A 22 -6.49 -3.82 -12.62
CA ARG A 22 -7.86 -3.32 -12.80
C ARG A 22 -7.85 -1.80 -12.94
N GLY A 23 -8.77 -1.30 -13.74
CA GLY A 23 -8.99 0.13 -13.88
C GLY A 23 -10.30 0.42 -14.57
N VAL A 24 -10.60 1.70 -14.71
CA VAL A 24 -11.86 2.20 -15.27
C VAL A 24 -11.58 3.21 -16.38
N PRO A 25 -12.43 3.29 -17.42
CA PRO A 25 -12.32 4.33 -18.43
C PRO A 25 -12.59 5.72 -17.84
N ALA A 26 -12.05 6.78 -18.46
CA ALA A 26 -12.16 8.14 -17.96
C ALA A 26 -13.61 8.64 -18.00
N THR A 27 -14.38 8.21 -19.01
CA THR A 27 -15.83 8.48 -19.08
C THR A 27 -16.67 7.68 -18.10
N ALA A 28 -16.11 6.69 -17.37
CA ALA A 28 -16.89 5.92 -16.40
C ALA A 28 -17.37 6.83 -15.26
N PRO A 29 -18.58 6.62 -14.73
CA PRO A 29 -19.05 7.38 -13.58
C PRO A 29 -18.20 7.05 -12.34
N LEU A 30 -18.06 8.03 -11.45
CA LEU A 30 -17.31 7.91 -10.19
C LEU A 30 -17.81 6.74 -9.34
N SER A 31 -19.10 6.41 -9.38
CA SER A 31 -19.67 5.24 -8.70
C SER A 31 -19.05 3.91 -9.14
N LEU A 32 -18.74 3.75 -10.42
CA LEU A 32 -18.09 2.56 -10.95
C LEU A 32 -16.62 2.50 -10.49
N ALA A 33 -15.93 3.64 -10.53
CA ALA A 33 -14.56 3.76 -10.02
C ALA A 33 -14.49 3.42 -8.52
N ALA A 34 -15.38 3.99 -7.73
CA ALA A 34 -15.52 3.73 -6.30
C ALA A 34 -15.77 2.23 -6.03
N ALA A 35 -16.69 1.59 -6.74
CA ALA A 35 -16.96 0.16 -6.58
C ALA A 35 -15.75 -0.74 -6.93
N ALA A 36 -14.81 -0.27 -7.74
CA ALA A 36 -13.61 -1.01 -8.11
C ALA A 36 -12.49 -0.94 -7.05
N ILE A 37 -12.43 0.13 -6.26
CA ILE A 37 -11.35 0.39 -5.28
C ILE A 37 -11.21 -0.73 -4.21
N PRO A 38 -12.28 -1.27 -3.59
CA PRO A 38 -12.18 -2.33 -2.59
C PRO A 38 -11.46 -3.60 -3.05
N ALA A 39 -11.45 -3.86 -4.37
CA ALA A 39 -10.80 -5.01 -4.98
C ALA A 39 -9.33 -4.76 -5.38
N SER A 40 -8.83 -3.53 -5.24
CA SER A 40 -7.42 -3.17 -5.44
C SER A 40 -6.53 -3.77 -4.35
N GLN A 41 -5.24 -3.44 -4.32
CA GLN A 41 -4.32 -3.74 -3.21
C GLN A 41 -3.83 -2.49 -2.48
N GLU A 42 -4.18 -1.29 -2.92
CA GLU A 42 -3.64 -0.04 -2.34
C GLU A 42 -4.68 1.07 -2.20
N ALA A 43 -5.94 0.71 -1.99
CA ALA A 43 -7.05 1.66 -1.81
C ALA A 43 -7.23 2.67 -2.97
N ASP A 44 -6.75 2.34 -4.17
CA ASP A 44 -6.89 3.17 -5.38
C ASP A 44 -7.22 2.35 -6.63
N VAL A 45 -7.65 3.05 -7.68
CA VAL A 45 -7.94 2.48 -9.00
C VAL A 45 -7.30 3.34 -10.10
N ALA A 46 -6.77 2.69 -11.13
CA ALA A 46 -6.23 3.38 -12.31
C ALA A 46 -7.36 3.87 -13.22
N VAL A 47 -7.29 5.14 -13.62
CA VAL A 47 -8.21 5.75 -14.58
C VAL A 47 -7.54 5.84 -15.95
N TRP A 48 -8.17 5.28 -16.97
CA TRP A 48 -7.60 5.11 -18.31
C TRP A 48 -8.24 6.06 -19.31
N ARG A 49 -7.43 6.65 -20.19
CA ARG A 49 -7.90 7.47 -21.30
C ARG A 49 -8.78 6.65 -22.24
N ASP A 50 -9.94 7.21 -22.59
CA ASP A 50 -10.86 6.60 -23.54
C ASP A 50 -10.24 6.50 -24.94
N GLY A 51 -10.60 5.46 -25.67
CA GLY A 51 -10.11 5.26 -27.04
C GLY A 51 -8.60 5.05 -27.14
N ALA A 52 -7.94 4.68 -26.04
CA ALA A 52 -6.51 4.36 -26.01
C ALA A 52 -6.13 3.41 -27.16
N SER A 53 -5.18 3.85 -28.00
CA SER A 53 -4.67 3.03 -29.10
C SER A 53 -4.11 1.71 -28.55
N PRO A 54 -4.44 0.55 -29.15
CA PRO A 54 -3.86 -0.74 -28.77
C PRO A 54 -2.32 -0.79 -28.84
N LEU A 55 -1.72 0.15 -29.58
CA LEU A 55 -0.30 0.32 -29.83
C LEU A 55 0.38 1.31 -28.86
N ALA A 56 -0.39 2.12 -28.11
CA ALA A 56 0.17 3.06 -27.16
C ALA A 56 0.67 2.33 -25.90
N PRO A 57 1.81 2.75 -25.31
CA PRO A 57 2.24 2.26 -24.00
C PRO A 57 1.12 2.44 -22.96
N ALA A 58 0.90 1.44 -22.11
CA ALA A 58 -0.18 1.49 -21.12
C ALA A 58 0.02 2.62 -20.09
N ALA A 59 1.27 2.91 -19.73
CA ALA A 59 1.60 4.05 -18.89
C ALA A 59 1.19 5.38 -19.54
N ALA A 60 1.25 5.48 -20.87
CA ALA A 60 0.84 6.68 -21.61
C ALA A 60 -0.68 6.84 -21.71
N THR A 61 -1.45 5.79 -21.39
CA THR A 61 -2.91 5.78 -21.44
C THR A 61 -3.55 5.90 -20.06
N VAL A 62 -2.82 5.65 -18.97
CA VAL A 62 -3.29 5.97 -17.61
C VAL A 62 -3.24 7.48 -17.38
N ILE A 63 -4.37 8.05 -16.97
CA ILE A 63 -4.52 9.48 -16.67
C ILE A 63 -4.05 9.78 -15.25
N GLY A 64 -4.40 8.91 -14.31
CA GLY A 64 -4.07 9.05 -12.91
C GLY A 64 -4.57 7.90 -12.06
N LEU A 65 -4.33 8.00 -10.75
CA LEU A 65 -4.76 7.04 -9.74
C LEU A 65 -5.78 7.72 -8.84
N LEU A 66 -6.98 7.16 -8.78
CA LEU A 66 -8.06 7.66 -7.95
C LEU A 66 -8.14 6.83 -6.67
N SER A 67 -7.83 7.44 -5.52
CA SER A 67 -7.86 6.78 -4.22
C SER A 67 -9.22 6.90 -3.53
N SER A 68 -9.47 6.04 -2.55
CA SER A 68 -10.63 6.14 -1.65
C SER A 68 -10.72 7.50 -0.95
N PHE A 69 -9.58 8.11 -0.63
CA PHE A 69 -9.52 9.45 -0.05
C PHE A 69 -10.00 10.50 -1.06
N ASP A 70 -9.54 10.43 -2.31
CA ASP A 70 -9.94 11.38 -3.35
C ASP A 70 -11.45 11.30 -3.63
N VAL A 71 -12.01 10.08 -3.65
CA VAL A 71 -13.47 9.87 -3.77
C VAL A 71 -14.21 10.54 -2.62
N VAL A 72 -13.85 10.26 -1.38
CA VAL A 72 -14.53 10.81 -0.20
C VAL A 72 -14.40 12.34 -0.15
N ALA A 73 -13.21 12.87 -0.40
CA ALA A 73 -12.97 14.32 -0.44
C ALA A 73 -13.80 15.02 -1.53
N PHE A 74 -13.87 14.43 -2.73
CA PHE A 74 -14.68 14.97 -3.83
C PHE A 74 -16.16 14.94 -3.49
N LEU A 75 -16.68 13.82 -2.98
CA LEU A 75 -18.08 13.69 -2.58
C LEU A 75 -18.45 14.71 -1.47
N ALA A 76 -17.57 14.88 -0.48
CA ALA A 76 -17.80 15.76 0.67
C ALA A 76 -17.79 17.26 0.30
N SER A 77 -17.05 17.63 -0.76
CA SER A 77 -16.95 19.02 -1.23
C SER A 77 -17.89 19.35 -2.39
N HIS A 78 -18.66 18.36 -2.89
CA HIS A 78 -19.47 18.56 -4.08
C HIS A 78 -20.75 19.36 -3.78
N PRO A 79 -20.99 20.51 -4.47
CA PRO A 79 -22.08 21.42 -4.12
C PRO A 79 -23.48 20.87 -4.39
N ALA A 80 -23.60 19.93 -5.34
CA ALA A 80 -24.87 19.31 -5.74
C ALA A 80 -25.22 18.04 -4.93
N GLY A 81 -24.43 17.74 -3.89
CA GLY A 81 -24.60 16.55 -3.06
C GLY A 81 -23.98 15.28 -3.66
N THR A 82 -23.97 14.21 -2.86
CA THR A 82 -23.25 12.95 -3.14
C THR A 82 -23.79 12.19 -4.35
N ALA A 83 -25.11 12.19 -4.57
CA ALA A 83 -25.74 11.49 -5.69
C ALA A 83 -25.32 12.06 -7.06
N ALA A 84 -25.31 13.39 -7.20
CA ALA A 84 -24.84 14.05 -8.41
C ALA A 84 -23.33 13.84 -8.60
N ALA A 85 -22.57 13.96 -7.53
CA ALA A 85 -21.12 13.76 -7.54
C ALA A 85 -20.72 12.36 -8.05
N LEU A 86 -21.46 11.31 -7.67
CA LEU A 86 -21.22 9.93 -8.10
C LEU A 86 -21.41 9.69 -9.61
N SER A 87 -22.14 10.56 -10.29
CA SER A 87 -22.31 10.50 -11.74
C SER A 87 -21.24 11.25 -12.52
N THR A 88 -20.38 12.01 -11.84
CA THR A 88 -19.24 12.70 -12.47
C THR A 88 -18.30 11.69 -13.12
N PRO A 89 -17.81 11.94 -14.34
CA PRO A 89 -16.78 11.11 -14.97
C PRO A 89 -15.52 11.01 -14.09
N ALA A 90 -14.98 9.80 -13.92
CA ALA A 90 -13.79 9.55 -13.10
C ALA A 90 -12.56 10.32 -13.63
N GLY A 91 -12.50 10.54 -14.94
CA GLY A 91 -11.47 11.35 -15.60
C GLY A 91 -11.45 12.81 -15.16
N ASP A 92 -12.60 13.36 -14.76
CA ASP A 92 -12.72 14.77 -14.33
C ASP A 92 -12.36 14.94 -12.84
N VAL A 93 -12.40 13.86 -12.06
CA VAL A 93 -12.12 13.85 -10.62
C VAL A 93 -10.67 13.50 -10.33
N VAL A 94 -10.07 12.61 -11.14
CA VAL A 94 -8.70 12.13 -10.92
C VAL A 94 -7.68 13.24 -11.19
N ALA A 95 -6.66 13.35 -10.33
CA ALA A 95 -5.53 14.22 -10.61
C ALA A 95 -4.78 13.72 -11.86
N HIS A 96 -4.62 14.60 -12.85
CA HIS A 96 -3.92 14.30 -14.11
C HIS A 96 -2.41 14.23 -13.86
N GLU A 97 -1.94 13.07 -13.41
CA GLU A 97 -0.54 12.81 -13.09
C GLU A 97 -0.07 11.52 -13.78
N PRO A 98 0.12 11.53 -15.11
CA PRO A 98 0.52 10.33 -15.85
C PRO A 98 1.90 9.81 -15.43
N ALA A 99 2.76 10.68 -14.88
CA ALA A 99 4.07 10.30 -14.36
C ALA A 99 4.02 9.34 -13.17
N LEU A 100 2.87 9.21 -12.48
CA LEU A 100 2.68 8.24 -11.41
C LEU A 100 2.74 6.78 -11.89
N VAL A 101 2.59 6.54 -13.19
CA VAL A 101 2.56 5.20 -13.77
C VAL A 101 3.67 5.07 -14.80
N ARG A 102 4.55 4.08 -14.64
CA ARG A 102 5.65 3.80 -15.59
C ARG A 102 5.55 2.36 -16.07
N GLU A 103 5.80 2.14 -17.35
CA GLU A 103 5.82 0.81 -17.95
C GLU A 103 7.25 0.24 -17.98
N VAL A 104 7.37 -1.05 -17.70
CA VAL A 104 8.60 -1.83 -17.57
C VAL A 104 8.36 -3.17 -18.27
N GLU A 105 9.33 -3.64 -19.06
CA GLU A 105 9.30 -4.96 -19.69
C GLU A 105 9.74 -6.04 -18.68
N PRO A 106 9.01 -7.19 -18.61
CA PRO A 106 9.25 -8.22 -17.60
C PRO A 106 10.62 -8.89 -17.72
N HIS A 107 11.14 -9.06 -18.94
CA HIS A 107 12.42 -9.69 -19.26
C HIS A 107 12.95 -9.18 -20.60
N THR A 108 14.18 -8.69 -20.67
CA THR A 108 14.96 -8.65 -21.92
C THR A 108 15.96 -9.81 -21.95
N SER A 109 15.48 -11.04 -21.77
CA SER A 109 16.37 -12.19 -21.98
C SER A 109 16.69 -12.29 -23.47
N PHE A 110 17.95 -12.09 -23.81
CA PHE A 110 18.57 -12.43 -25.09
C PHE A 110 17.80 -13.48 -25.90
N HIS A 111 17.31 -13.10 -27.09
CA HIS A 111 17.62 -13.75 -28.38
C HIS A 111 17.00 -13.01 -29.58
N ASN A 112 17.83 -12.78 -30.60
CA ASN A 112 17.51 -12.49 -32.00
C ASN A 112 16.96 -11.10 -32.39
N VAL A 113 17.83 -10.08 -32.35
CA VAL A 113 17.94 -9.13 -33.47
C VAL A 113 19.42 -8.91 -33.76
N ILE A 114 19.93 -9.60 -34.79
CA ILE A 114 21.15 -9.19 -35.48
C ILE A 114 20.79 -7.92 -36.26
N VAL A 115 21.74 -6.97 -36.37
CA VAL A 115 21.67 -5.64 -37.02
C VAL A 115 21.13 -4.59 -36.02
N ILE A 116 21.90 -3.74 -35.32
CA ILE A 116 23.12 -2.97 -35.62
C ILE A 116 23.90 -2.77 -34.29
N GLN A 117 25.23 -2.73 -34.37
CA GLN A 117 26.22 -2.23 -33.39
C GLN A 117 25.66 -1.62 -32.08
N PHE A 118 26.09 -2.17 -30.93
CA PHE A 118 25.81 -1.81 -29.50
C PHE A 118 24.69 -2.62 -28.80
N PRO A 119 25.01 -3.78 -28.18
CA PRO A 119 24.07 -4.53 -27.36
C PRO A 119 24.03 -3.96 -25.93
N ILE A 120 23.09 -3.05 -25.64
CA ILE A 120 22.77 -2.65 -24.26
C ILE A 120 21.65 -3.57 -23.75
N ILE A 121 22.02 -4.50 -22.86
CA ILE A 121 21.15 -5.52 -22.27
C ILE A 121 20.38 -4.87 -21.11
N TYR A 122 19.16 -4.37 -21.34
CA TYR A 122 18.33 -3.74 -20.30
C TYR A 122 17.55 -4.78 -19.47
N MET A 123 18.23 -5.54 -18.61
CA MET A 123 17.54 -6.30 -17.55
C MET A 123 17.00 -5.28 -16.53
N GLN A 124 15.69 -5.05 -16.50
CA GLN A 124 15.08 -4.11 -15.53
C GLN A 124 15.14 -4.70 -14.11
N ARG A 125 16.25 -4.38 -13.44
CA ARG A 125 16.59 -4.78 -12.08
C ARG A 125 15.74 -4.01 -11.09
N LEU A 126 15.57 -4.56 -9.89
CA LEU A 126 14.84 -3.91 -8.80
C LEU A 126 15.38 -2.52 -8.49
N ILE A 127 16.70 -2.28 -8.63
CA ILE A 127 17.26 -0.93 -8.47
C ILE A 127 16.66 0.09 -9.44
N GLU A 128 16.47 -0.26 -10.72
CA GLU A 128 15.91 0.64 -11.73
C GLU A 128 14.44 0.93 -11.44
N ILE A 129 13.68 -0.09 -11.03
CA ILE A 129 12.28 0.06 -10.59
C ILE A 129 12.20 1.02 -9.40
N VAL A 130 13.08 0.86 -8.41
CA VAL A 130 13.12 1.74 -7.24
C VAL A 130 13.51 3.17 -7.65
N GLU A 131 14.45 3.37 -8.57
CA GLU A 131 14.79 4.69 -9.10
C GLU A 131 13.61 5.33 -9.86
N LEU A 132 12.85 4.56 -10.65
CA LEU A 132 11.60 5.04 -11.25
C LEU A 132 10.61 5.49 -10.18
N MET A 133 10.51 4.75 -9.07
CA MET A 133 9.64 5.13 -7.96
C MET A 133 10.11 6.40 -7.25
N LYS A 134 11.42 6.57 -7.05
CA LYS A 134 12.02 7.81 -6.52
C LYS A 134 11.77 9.02 -7.40
N GLN A 135 11.69 8.83 -8.72
CA GLN A 135 11.29 9.86 -9.69
C GLN A 135 9.79 10.19 -9.65
N GLY A 136 9.01 9.56 -8.77
CA GLY A 136 7.59 9.83 -8.57
C GLY A 136 6.65 8.72 -9.05
N ALA A 137 7.15 7.64 -9.66
CA ALA A 137 6.28 6.54 -10.06
C ALA A 137 5.69 5.83 -8.82
N ARG A 138 4.37 5.75 -8.75
CA ARG A 138 3.61 5.00 -7.72
C ARG A 138 3.29 3.58 -8.16
N ARG A 139 3.14 3.39 -9.47
CA ARG A 139 2.75 2.12 -10.10
C ARG A 139 3.71 1.81 -11.22
N ILE A 140 4.25 0.59 -11.19
CA ILE A 140 5.07 0.08 -12.29
C ILE A 140 4.26 -1.00 -13.01
N LEU A 141 3.89 -0.70 -14.26
CA LEU A 141 3.18 -1.65 -15.12
C LEU A 141 4.18 -2.60 -15.74
N VAL A 142 3.95 -3.89 -15.54
CA VAL A 142 4.79 -4.95 -16.08
C VAL A 142 3.94 -5.79 -17.02
N ARG A 143 4.38 -5.92 -18.28
CA ARG A 143 3.68 -6.75 -19.27
C ARG A 143 3.64 -8.21 -18.81
N LYS A 144 2.51 -8.87 -19.03
CA LYS A 144 2.39 -10.32 -18.92
C LYS A 144 2.89 -10.94 -20.22
N ASN A 145 3.79 -11.91 -20.13
CA ASN A 145 4.16 -12.74 -21.27
C ASN A 145 3.03 -13.76 -21.51
N ILE A 146 2.14 -13.46 -22.45
CA ILE A 146 0.94 -14.29 -22.73
C ILE A 146 1.29 -15.52 -23.59
N THR A 147 2.50 -15.59 -24.16
CA THR A 147 2.79 -16.50 -25.28
C THR A 147 3.88 -17.56 -25.08
N GLU A 148 4.50 -17.72 -23.91
CA GLU A 148 5.49 -18.79 -23.73
C GLU A 148 5.33 -19.52 -22.39
N PRO A 149 5.15 -20.87 -22.40
CA PRO A 149 5.41 -21.66 -21.21
C PRO A 149 6.92 -21.57 -20.95
N CYS A 150 7.35 -20.69 -20.03
CA CYS A 150 8.74 -20.59 -19.63
C CYS A 150 9.26 -21.98 -19.19
N THR A 151 10.12 -22.58 -20.01
CA THR A 151 10.91 -23.78 -19.71
C THR A 151 12.21 -23.47 -18.96
N VAL A 152 12.34 -22.26 -18.43
CA VAL A 152 13.41 -21.95 -17.47
C VAL A 152 13.00 -22.55 -16.14
N ASP A 153 13.88 -23.36 -15.54
CA ASP A 153 13.76 -23.89 -14.17
C ASP A 153 13.54 -22.75 -13.17
N LYS A 154 12.28 -22.31 -13.06
CA LYS A 154 11.78 -21.47 -12.00
C LYS A 154 11.73 -22.38 -10.78
N LYS A 155 12.85 -22.54 -10.09
CA LYS A 155 12.75 -22.57 -8.63
C LYS A 155 12.32 -21.15 -8.27
N PRO A 156 11.03 -20.90 -7.99
CA PRO A 156 10.66 -19.59 -7.50
C PRO A 156 11.51 -19.34 -6.25
N PHE A 157 11.91 -18.10 -6.01
CA PHE A 157 12.01 -17.63 -4.63
C PHE A 157 10.58 -17.58 -4.06
N ALA A 158 9.91 -18.74 -4.02
CA ALA A 158 8.85 -19.02 -3.10
C ALA A 158 9.56 -19.64 -1.90
N PRO A 159 9.29 -19.06 -0.74
CA PRO A 159 8.19 -19.70 -0.07
C PRO A 159 7.11 -18.68 0.32
N PHE A 160 5.87 -19.18 0.39
CA PHE A 160 4.80 -18.65 1.24
C PHE A 160 3.75 -17.68 0.69
N TYR A 161 3.52 -17.58 -0.63
CA TYR A 161 2.21 -17.04 -1.11
C TYR A 161 1.01 -17.95 -0.72
N LYS A 162 1.27 -19.12 -0.13
CA LYS A 162 0.28 -20.07 0.41
C LYS A 162 0.27 -20.21 1.93
N ALA A 163 1.17 -19.56 2.68
CA ALA A 163 1.05 -19.54 4.13
C ALA A 163 0.12 -18.39 4.51
N VAL A 164 -1.16 -18.73 4.62
CA VAL A 164 -2.03 -18.07 5.59
C VAL A 164 -1.26 -17.95 6.90
N LEU A 165 -1.08 -16.72 7.39
CA LEU A 165 -0.73 -16.44 8.78
C LEU A 165 -1.74 -17.17 9.66
N LYS A 166 -1.41 -18.41 10.07
CA LYS A 166 -2.07 -19.08 11.20
C LYS A 166 -1.55 -18.43 12.47
N ILE A 167 -2.02 -17.22 12.74
CA ILE A 167 -1.98 -16.60 14.07
C ILE A 167 -3.44 -16.36 14.44
N THR A 168 -4.12 -17.43 14.81
CA THR A 168 -5.30 -17.50 15.69
C THR A 168 -5.79 -18.95 15.67
N GLY A 169 -5.75 -19.59 16.83
CA GLY A 169 -6.21 -20.95 16.99
C GLY A 169 -7.73 -21.02 16.88
N THR A 170 -8.23 -21.62 15.80
CA THR A 170 -9.49 -22.38 15.79
C THR A 170 -9.33 -23.55 14.82
N PRO A 171 -9.69 -24.80 15.18
CA PRO A 171 -9.55 -25.94 14.29
C PRO A 171 -10.73 -25.98 13.32
N ARG A 172 -10.46 -25.98 12.00
CA ARG A 172 -11.47 -26.32 10.99
C ARG A 172 -11.05 -27.58 10.24
N ALA A 173 -11.93 -28.58 10.32
CA ALA A 173 -11.79 -29.92 9.78
C ALA A 173 -11.45 -29.94 8.29
N ALA A 174 -10.54 -30.85 7.90
CA ALA A 174 -10.12 -31.08 6.54
C ALA A 174 -11.21 -31.79 5.74
N ALA A 175 -11.70 -31.15 4.67
CA ALA A 175 -12.42 -31.82 3.60
C ALA A 175 -11.49 -31.94 2.38
N ALA A 176 -11.04 -33.16 2.10
CA ALA A 176 -10.25 -33.49 0.92
C ALA A 176 -11.17 -33.53 -0.32
N ALA A 177 -10.91 -32.66 -1.29
CA ALA A 177 -11.50 -32.77 -2.63
C ALA A 177 -10.39 -32.96 -3.66
N LYS A 178 -10.39 -34.14 -4.29
CA LYS A 178 -9.52 -34.51 -5.41
C LYS A 178 -9.84 -33.60 -6.61
N GLN A 179 -8.84 -32.86 -7.11
CA GLN A 179 -8.94 -32.13 -8.37
C GLN A 179 -8.75 -33.11 -9.53
N THR A 180 -9.84 -33.45 -10.21
CA THR A 180 -9.83 -34.04 -11.55
C THR A 180 -9.66 -32.89 -12.55
N LEU A 181 -8.65 -32.99 -13.42
CA LEU A 181 -8.48 -32.09 -14.57
C LEU A 181 -9.74 -32.10 -15.44
N ASN A 182 -10.37 -30.95 -15.64
CA ASN A 182 -11.26 -30.72 -16.77
C ASN A 182 -10.93 -29.39 -17.44
N ARG A 183 -10.47 -29.52 -18.68
CA ARG A 183 -10.19 -28.44 -19.63
C ARG A 183 -11.53 -28.02 -20.23
N SER A 184 -12.08 -26.89 -19.78
CA SER A 184 -13.23 -26.25 -20.42
C SER A 184 -12.82 -24.91 -20.99
N THR A 185 -12.71 -24.88 -22.32
CA THR A 185 -12.74 -23.69 -23.17
C THR A 185 -14.08 -22.97 -22.96
N SER A 186 -14.05 -21.82 -22.28
CA SER A 186 -15.19 -20.91 -22.21
C SER A 186 -14.99 -19.77 -23.22
N SER A 187 -15.71 -19.88 -24.33
CA SER A 187 -15.95 -18.77 -25.26
C SER A 187 -16.92 -17.77 -24.62
N SER A 188 -16.38 -16.66 -24.11
CA SER A 188 -17.17 -15.47 -23.79
C SER A 188 -16.80 -14.37 -24.79
N SER A 189 -17.81 -13.80 -25.44
CA SER A 189 -17.73 -12.67 -26.35
C SER A 189 -16.86 -11.53 -25.78
N PRO A 190 -16.01 -10.86 -26.57
CA PRO A 190 -15.13 -9.84 -26.05
C PRO A 190 -15.93 -8.56 -25.80
N THR A 191 -16.18 -8.22 -24.54
CA THR A 191 -16.25 -6.80 -24.17
C THR A 191 -14.90 -6.18 -24.55
N PRO A 192 -14.83 -4.94 -25.05
CA PRO A 192 -13.57 -4.33 -25.44
C PRO A 192 -12.73 -4.12 -24.18
N THR A 193 -11.92 -5.11 -23.83
CA THR A 193 -10.99 -5.02 -22.71
C THR A 193 -9.88 -4.07 -23.12
N PHE A 194 -9.69 -3.01 -22.33
CA PHE A 194 -8.78 -1.88 -22.53
C PHE A 194 -7.28 -2.26 -22.53
N GLY A 195 -6.91 -3.47 -22.94
CA GLY A 195 -5.55 -4.00 -22.84
C GLY A 195 -5.05 -4.21 -21.41
N CYS A 196 -5.87 -3.93 -20.39
CA CYS A 196 -5.58 -4.02 -18.96
C CYS A 196 -5.21 -5.44 -18.51
N ASP A 197 -5.78 -6.46 -19.16
CA ASP A 197 -5.51 -7.87 -18.86
C ASP A 197 -4.07 -8.29 -19.20
N ARG A 198 -3.37 -7.49 -20.02
CA ARG A 198 -2.00 -7.73 -20.47
C ARG A 198 -0.94 -7.22 -19.50
N TYR A 199 -1.32 -6.49 -18.45
CA TYR A 199 -0.39 -5.91 -17.50
C TYR A 199 -0.69 -6.39 -16.09
N CYS A 200 0.37 -6.57 -15.30
CA CYS A 200 0.29 -6.61 -13.85
C CYS A 200 0.92 -5.33 -13.30
N CYS A 201 0.56 -4.99 -12.08
CA CYS A 201 1.08 -3.80 -11.43
C CYS A 201 1.97 -4.18 -10.25
N LEU A 202 3.16 -3.60 -10.23
CA LEU A 202 4.06 -3.64 -9.10
C LEU A 202 3.93 -2.34 -8.30
N THR A 203 3.80 -2.48 -6.99
CA THR A 203 3.62 -1.36 -6.08
C THR A 203 4.77 -1.23 -5.08
N ARG A 204 4.77 -0.15 -4.31
CA ARG A 204 5.80 0.07 -3.28
C ARG A 204 5.67 -0.95 -2.15
N GLU A 205 4.44 -1.25 -1.74
CA GLU A 205 4.19 -2.28 -0.74
C GLU A 205 4.73 -3.64 -1.18
N ASP A 206 4.57 -4.01 -2.45
CA ASP A 206 5.13 -5.25 -3.00
C ASP A 206 6.64 -5.34 -2.85
N ILE A 207 7.35 -4.24 -3.13
CA ILE A 207 8.79 -4.19 -2.95
C ILE A 207 9.13 -4.32 -1.46
N VAL A 208 8.41 -3.64 -0.57
CA VAL A 208 8.65 -3.75 0.88
C VAL A 208 8.37 -5.17 1.40
N ARG A 209 7.32 -5.84 0.91
CA ARG A 209 7.04 -7.27 1.19
C ARG A 209 8.13 -8.19 0.65
N PHE A 210 8.75 -7.86 -0.47
CA PHE A 210 9.91 -8.60 -0.95
C PHE A 210 11.14 -8.36 -0.05
N LEU A 211 11.39 -7.11 0.33
CA LEU A 211 12.56 -6.72 1.14
C LEU A 211 12.53 -7.30 2.55
N ILE A 212 11.35 -7.41 3.19
CA ILE A 212 11.23 -8.03 4.53
C ILE A 212 11.59 -9.52 4.51
N ASN A 213 11.50 -10.19 3.36
CA ASN A 213 11.96 -11.57 3.18
C ASN A 213 13.47 -11.65 2.89
N CYS A 214 14.13 -10.51 2.68
CA CYS A 214 15.55 -10.39 2.34
C CYS A 214 16.38 -9.75 3.47
N LEU A 215 15.87 -9.63 4.70
CA LEU A 215 16.53 -8.89 5.79
C LEU A 215 17.97 -9.33 6.05
N GLY A 216 18.24 -10.64 6.03
CA GLY A 216 19.60 -11.17 6.22
C GLY A 216 20.59 -10.73 5.15
N ALA A 217 20.14 -10.59 3.90
CA ALA A 217 20.98 -10.10 2.78
C ALA A 217 21.14 -8.58 2.78
N LEU A 218 20.19 -7.86 3.38
CA LEU A 218 20.17 -6.40 3.50
C LEU A 218 20.90 -5.89 4.75
N ALA A 219 21.28 -6.77 5.68
CA ALA A 219 22.02 -6.39 6.88
C ALA A 219 23.31 -5.62 6.54
N PRO A 220 23.67 -4.60 7.35
CA PRO A 220 23.06 -4.23 8.64
C PRO A 220 21.88 -3.25 8.53
N THR A 221 21.55 -2.72 7.35
CA THR A 221 20.64 -1.59 7.19
C THR A 221 19.28 -1.79 7.87
N PRO A 222 18.56 -2.92 7.73
CA PRO A 222 17.28 -3.09 8.40
C PRO A 222 17.35 -3.11 9.94
N LEU A 223 18.52 -3.34 10.53
CA LEU A 223 18.73 -3.39 11.98
C LEU A 223 19.08 -2.00 12.56
N GLN A 224 19.41 -1.03 11.71
CA GLN A 224 19.69 0.33 12.14
C GLN A 224 18.40 1.10 12.44
N SER A 225 18.48 2.12 13.31
CA SER A 225 17.33 2.95 13.65
C SER A 225 16.92 3.82 12.46
N ILE A 226 15.61 4.09 12.34
CA ILE A 226 15.09 4.97 11.29
C ILE A 226 15.68 6.40 11.38
N SER A 227 16.03 6.86 12.58
CA SER A 227 16.71 8.14 12.78
C SER A 227 18.13 8.16 12.18
N SER A 228 18.94 7.13 12.45
CA SER A 228 20.32 7.01 11.92
C SER A 228 20.33 6.84 10.40
N LEU A 229 19.30 6.19 9.89
CA LEU A 229 19.06 6.02 8.46
C LEU A 229 18.45 7.25 7.82
N GLY A 230 18.20 8.35 8.54
CA GLY A 230 17.55 9.55 8.00
C GLY A 230 16.25 9.24 7.25
N ALA A 231 15.51 8.22 7.70
CA ALA A 231 14.27 7.77 7.09
C ALA A 231 13.04 8.52 7.65
N VAL A 232 13.22 9.34 8.69
CA VAL A 232 12.14 10.12 9.29
C VAL A 232 11.86 11.36 8.44
N ASN A 233 10.71 11.40 7.79
CA ASN A 233 10.23 12.57 7.06
C ASN A 233 9.53 13.53 8.02
N ARG A 234 10.04 14.76 8.13
CA ARG A 234 9.49 15.82 9.00
C ARG A 234 8.45 16.69 8.31
N GLY A 235 8.32 16.62 6.99
CA GLY A 235 7.34 17.38 6.21
C GLY A 235 5.99 16.68 6.14
N TYR A 236 5.40 16.38 7.30
CA TYR A 236 4.10 15.71 7.37
C TYR A 236 2.93 16.70 7.39
N ALA A 237 1.80 16.29 6.79
CA ALA A 237 0.54 17.01 6.88
C ALA A 237 -0.16 16.68 8.21
N HIS A 238 -0.77 17.69 8.83
CA HIS A 238 -1.56 17.52 10.05
C HIS A 238 -2.75 18.47 10.08
N VAL A 239 -3.76 18.09 10.87
CA VAL A 239 -4.95 18.90 11.18
C VAL A 239 -5.26 18.78 12.67
N GLU A 240 -5.81 19.85 13.27
CA GLU A 240 -6.21 19.83 14.67
C GLU A 240 -7.40 18.90 14.90
N ALA A 241 -7.43 18.21 16.03
CA ALA A 241 -8.51 17.31 16.42
C ALA A 241 -9.91 17.97 16.39
N SER A 242 -9.98 19.27 16.71
CA SER A 242 -11.21 20.07 16.72
C SER A 242 -11.57 20.70 15.38
N SER A 243 -10.64 20.71 14.40
CA SER A 243 -10.90 21.27 13.06
C SER A 243 -11.97 20.45 12.32
N PRO A 244 -12.72 21.03 11.38
CA PRO A 244 -13.54 20.29 10.43
C PRO A 244 -12.74 19.24 9.67
N ALA A 245 -13.26 18.02 9.54
CA ALA A 245 -12.56 16.91 8.89
C ALA A 245 -12.25 17.17 7.41
N ILE A 246 -13.06 18.00 6.74
CA ILE A 246 -12.82 18.42 5.35
C ILE A 246 -11.48 19.15 5.16
N GLU A 247 -10.92 19.79 6.20
CA GLU A 247 -9.59 20.43 6.13
C GLU A 247 -8.47 19.43 5.82
N ALA A 248 -8.64 18.16 6.17
CA ALA A 248 -7.70 17.11 5.81
C ALA A 248 -7.58 16.98 4.28
N SER A 249 -8.66 17.19 3.53
CA SER A 249 -8.66 17.11 2.06
C SER A 249 -7.77 18.17 1.40
N TRP A 250 -7.68 19.35 2.00
CA TRP A 250 -6.85 20.45 1.50
C TRP A 250 -5.40 20.34 1.94
N SER A 251 -5.15 19.57 3.00
CA SER A 251 -3.82 19.39 3.59
C SER A 251 -3.00 18.29 2.90
N VAL A 252 -3.64 17.38 2.16
CA VAL A 252 -2.95 16.35 1.37
C VAL A 252 -2.37 16.98 0.11
N HIS A 253 -1.09 17.31 0.18
CA HIS A 253 -0.30 17.75 -0.97
C HIS A 253 0.03 16.56 -1.89
N SER A 254 0.55 16.82 -3.09
CA SER A 254 1.00 15.78 -4.03
C SER A 254 2.13 14.88 -3.49
N THR A 255 2.78 15.27 -2.39
CA THR A 255 3.90 14.54 -1.76
C THR A 255 3.42 13.39 -0.88
N GLU A 256 4.18 12.29 -0.84
CA GLU A 256 3.86 11.12 -0.03
C GLU A 256 4.45 11.15 1.39
N PRO A 257 3.85 10.38 2.33
CA PRO A 257 2.62 9.59 2.19
C PRO A 257 1.35 10.46 2.11
N ARG A 258 0.34 10.02 1.33
CA ARG A 258 -0.98 10.69 1.28
C ARG A 258 -1.82 10.38 2.52
N ALA A 259 -1.37 10.90 3.65
CA ALA A 259 -1.99 10.75 4.96
C ALA A 259 -1.84 12.04 5.76
N VAL A 260 -2.84 12.33 6.60
CA VAL A 260 -2.87 13.51 7.46
C VAL A 260 -2.97 13.06 8.91
N ALA A 261 -2.05 13.54 9.74
CA ALA A 261 -2.12 13.30 11.18
C ALA A 261 -3.23 14.15 11.80
N VAL A 262 -4.11 13.52 12.57
CA VAL A 262 -5.04 14.23 13.44
C VAL A 262 -4.35 14.43 14.77
N VAL A 263 -4.02 15.67 15.10
CA VAL A 263 -3.18 16.02 16.24
C VAL A 263 -3.93 16.83 17.27
N LYS A 264 -3.42 16.80 18.50
CA LYS A 264 -3.69 17.83 19.51
C LYS A 264 -2.42 18.62 19.71
N THR A 265 -2.48 19.92 19.45
CA THR A 265 -1.35 20.81 19.74
C THR A 265 -1.32 21.18 21.21
N ASN A 266 -0.17 20.91 21.83
CA ASN A 266 0.12 21.26 23.21
C ASN A 266 0.47 22.75 23.33
N ARG A 267 0.51 23.28 24.56
CA ARG A 267 0.79 24.70 24.81
C ARG A 267 2.19 25.13 24.38
N ASP A 268 3.12 24.19 24.29
CA ASP A 268 4.49 24.38 23.82
C ASP A 268 4.62 24.33 22.29
N GLY A 269 3.52 24.12 21.56
CA GLY A 269 3.51 23.95 20.11
C GLY A 269 3.85 22.54 19.64
N SER A 270 4.12 21.60 20.56
CA SER A 270 4.34 20.20 20.19
C SER A 270 3.02 19.53 19.78
N HIS A 271 3.09 18.62 18.81
CA HIS A 271 1.93 17.89 18.32
C HIS A 271 1.86 16.50 18.94
N LYS A 272 0.72 16.13 19.50
CA LYS A 272 0.44 14.75 19.90
C LYS A 272 -0.49 14.10 18.89
N VAL A 273 -0.04 13.05 18.20
CA VAL A 273 -0.88 12.33 17.24
C VAL A 273 -1.94 11.50 17.95
N LEU A 274 -3.19 11.68 17.55
CA LEU A 274 -4.34 10.97 18.10
C LEU A 274 -4.88 9.92 17.11
N ALA A 275 -5.04 10.32 15.86
CA ALA A 275 -5.55 9.49 14.78
C ALA A 275 -4.93 9.91 13.43
N ASP A 276 -5.34 9.27 12.35
CA ASP A 276 -4.92 9.60 10.98
C ASP A 276 -6.10 9.57 10.02
N VAL A 277 -6.06 10.43 9.01
CA VAL A 277 -6.93 10.35 7.84
C VAL A 277 -6.08 9.93 6.64
N SER A 278 -6.42 8.81 6.04
CA SER A 278 -5.68 8.26 4.90
C SER A 278 -6.58 7.41 4.00
N ALA A 279 -6.15 7.18 2.76
CA ALA A 279 -6.87 6.31 1.83
C ALA A 279 -7.07 4.88 2.39
N HIS A 280 -6.09 4.37 3.14
CA HIS A 280 -6.16 3.02 3.72
C HIS A 280 -7.24 2.90 4.80
N ARG A 281 -7.45 3.95 5.61
CA ARG A 281 -8.56 4.01 6.57
C ARG A 281 -9.93 4.01 5.89
N LEU A 282 -10.02 4.64 4.72
CA LEU A 282 -11.27 4.77 3.95
C LEU A 282 -11.53 3.62 2.97
N TRP A 283 -10.56 2.72 2.75
CA TRP A 283 -10.56 1.81 1.61
C TRP A 283 -11.86 1.00 1.41
N ARG A 284 -12.35 0.30 2.43
CA ARG A 284 -13.53 -0.59 2.31
C ARG A 284 -14.75 -0.04 3.01
N ARG A 285 -14.84 1.29 3.09
CA ARG A 285 -15.94 1.99 3.76
C ARG A 285 -17.02 2.36 2.77
N ASP A 286 -18.19 2.67 3.30
CA ASP A 286 -19.22 3.36 2.54
C ASP A 286 -18.73 4.79 2.28
N TYR A 287 -18.34 5.07 1.03
CA TYR A 287 -17.79 6.37 0.67
C TYR A 287 -18.80 7.50 0.79
N VAL A 288 -20.11 7.23 0.66
CA VAL A 288 -21.15 8.25 0.82
C VAL A 288 -21.25 8.62 2.30
N ALA A 289 -21.38 7.62 3.17
CA ALA A 289 -21.42 7.86 4.61
C ALA A 289 -20.11 8.51 5.12
N ALA A 290 -18.96 8.10 4.59
CA ALA A 290 -17.68 8.71 4.92
C ALA A 290 -17.60 10.16 4.41
N ALA A 291 -18.17 10.49 3.25
CA ALA A 291 -18.20 11.85 2.74
C ALA A 291 -19.09 12.75 3.60
N ASP A 292 -20.28 12.28 3.98
CA ASP A 292 -21.17 13.02 4.88
C ASP A 292 -20.51 13.24 6.24
N ALA A 293 -19.81 12.24 6.77
CA ALA A 293 -19.04 12.36 8.00
C ALA A 293 -17.86 13.35 7.86
N MET A 294 -17.15 13.33 6.74
CA MET A 294 -16.05 14.28 6.48
C MET A 294 -16.55 15.73 6.37
N ALA A 295 -17.74 15.93 5.80
CA ALA A 295 -18.35 17.25 5.65
C ALA A 295 -18.93 17.81 6.96
N SER A 296 -19.34 16.95 7.90
CA SER A 296 -20.11 17.36 9.08
C SER A 296 -19.37 17.23 10.42
N LEU A 297 -18.36 16.38 10.52
CA LEU A 297 -17.67 16.08 11.77
C LEU A 297 -16.33 16.80 11.92
N SER A 298 -15.84 16.88 13.15
CA SER A 298 -14.45 17.25 13.41
C SER A 298 -13.49 16.15 12.98
N SER A 299 -12.23 16.50 12.72
CA SER A 299 -11.16 15.61 12.28
C SER A 299 -11.00 14.40 13.19
N LEU A 300 -11.07 14.58 14.52
CA LEU A 300 -10.97 13.46 15.47
C LEU A 300 -12.19 12.56 15.43
N ASN A 301 -13.40 13.13 15.38
CA ASN A 301 -14.63 12.34 15.35
C ASN A 301 -14.80 11.59 14.03
N PHE A 302 -14.39 12.22 12.92
CA PHE A 302 -14.32 11.56 11.62
C PHE A 302 -13.35 10.38 11.66
N ALA A 303 -12.10 10.61 12.08
CA ALA A 303 -11.11 9.54 12.16
C ALA A 303 -11.52 8.41 13.13
N ALA A 304 -12.32 8.71 14.16
CA ALA A 304 -12.87 7.72 15.08
C ALA A 304 -14.14 7.01 14.55
N GLY A 305 -14.99 7.70 13.79
CA GLY A 305 -16.26 7.21 13.27
C GLY A 305 -16.14 6.34 12.03
N VAL A 306 -14.98 6.36 11.36
CA VAL A 306 -14.66 5.50 10.23
C VAL A 306 -14.85 4.00 10.56
N ASP A 307 -14.79 3.58 11.83
CA ASP A 307 -14.88 2.17 12.21
C ASP A 307 -16.28 1.67 12.64
N ALA A 308 -17.31 2.53 12.70
CA ALA A 308 -18.62 2.18 13.27
C ALA A 308 -19.55 1.32 12.38
N HIS A 309 -19.13 0.94 11.17
CA HIS A 309 -19.86 -0.01 10.33
C HIS A 309 -18.94 -1.16 9.93
N GLY A 310 -18.93 -2.21 10.75
CA GLY A 310 -18.13 -3.40 10.45
C GLY A 310 -17.93 -4.45 11.53
N MET A 311 -18.43 -4.27 12.76
CA MET A 311 -18.63 -5.36 13.73
C MET A 311 -19.73 -4.91 14.72
N ALA A 312 -20.93 -5.48 14.59
CA ALA A 312 -21.91 -5.40 15.67
C ALA A 312 -21.33 -6.16 16.87
N ALA A 313 -20.99 -5.43 17.93
CA ALA A 313 -20.67 -6.05 19.22
C ALA A 313 -21.94 -6.75 19.73
N PRO A 314 -21.90 -8.04 20.12
CA PRO A 314 -23.00 -8.64 20.84
C PRO A 314 -23.17 -7.93 22.19
N PRO A 315 -24.41 -7.81 22.71
CA PRO A 315 -24.66 -7.20 24.00
C PRO A 315 -23.92 -7.98 25.12
N PRO A 316 -23.49 -7.31 26.19
CA PRO A 316 -22.79 -7.97 27.28
C PRO A 316 -23.74 -8.95 27.98
N GLU A 317 -23.36 -10.22 27.99
CA GLU A 317 -23.91 -11.20 28.92
C GLU A 317 -23.11 -11.08 30.23
N ASP A 318 -23.83 -10.80 31.31
CA ASP A 318 -23.35 -10.89 32.69
C ASP A 318 -23.01 -12.34 33.02
N ASP A 319 -21.79 -12.63 33.53
CA ASP A 319 -21.65 -13.56 34.64
C ASP A 319 -20.30 -13.41 35.37
N ASP A 320 -20.38 -13.42 36.69
CA ASP A 320 -19.29 -13.50 37.65
C ASP A 320 -18.67 -14.90 37.65
N THR A 321 -17.36 -15.03 37.84
CA THR A 321 -16.76 -15.88 38.89
C THR A 321 -15.23 -15.89 38.83
N SER A 322 -14.66 -16.14 40.01
CA SER A 322 -13.28 -15.89 40.41
C SER A 322 -12.35 -17.10 40.28
N ALA A 323 -11.04 -16.80 40.35
CA ALA A 323 -9.97 -17.56 41.04
C ALA A 323 -8.82 -18.20 40.19
N LYS A 324 -7.68 -17.47 40.20
CA LYS A 324 -6.35 -17.81 40.76
C LYS A 324 -5.47 -18.99 40.23
N LEU A 325 -4.18 -18.61 40.07
CA LEU A 325 -2.89 -19.27 40.41
C LEU A 325 -2.13 -20.06 39.32
N GLY A 326 -0.84 -19.70 39.13
CA GLY A 326 0.18 -20.60 38.56
C GLY A 326 1.42 -19.91 37.99
N SER A 327 2.55 -20.00 38.70
CA SER A 327 3.88 -19.41 38.46
C SER A 327 4.75 -20.16 37.41
N SER A 328 5.56 -19.43 36.62
CA SER A 328 7.06 -19.52 36.57
C SER A 328 7.74 -19.40 35.19
N SER A 329 8.70 -18.45 35.12
CA SER A 329 10.01 -18.49 34.43
C SER A 329 10.13 -18.68 32.90
N SER A 330 10.54 -17.62 32.17
CA SER A 330 11.67 -17.69 31.22
C SER A 330 12.12 -16.29 30.75
N ARG A 331 13.40 -15.94 30.97
CA ARG A 331 14.05 -14.67 30.59
C ARG A 331 14.50 -14.65 29.12
N ARG A 332 13.65 -15.12 28.19
CA ARG A 332 13.90 -15.04 26.73
C ARG A 332 12.78 -14.34 25.95
N ASP A 333 11.76 -13.85 26.66
CA ASP A 333 10.54 -13.28 26.08
C ASP A 333 10.54 -11.74 25.97
N GLU A 334 11.58 -11.02 26.38
CA GLU A 334 11.50 -9.53 26.40
C GLU A 334 11.43 -8.89 25.00
N PHE A 335 12.04 -9.50 23.97
CA PHE A 335 12.00 -8.97 22.61
C PHE A 335 10.70 -9.31 21.87
N GLU A 336 10.20 -10.54 22.01
CA GLU A 336 8.89 -10.94 21.47
C GLU A 336 7.73 -10.32 22.26
N ALA A 337 7.82 -10.21 23.59
CA ALA A 337 6.79 -9.56 24.41
C ALA A 337 6.73 -8.05 24.19
N SER A 338 7.83 -7.39 23.80
CA SER A 338 7.79 -5.99 23.36
C SER A 338 7.04 -5.86 22.02
N PHE A 339 7.28 -6.77 21.07
CA PHE A 339 6.58 -6.77 19.78
C PHE A 339 5.09 -7.13 19.93
N VAL A 340 4.77 -8.17 20.70
CA VAL A 340 3.40 -8.60 21.00
C VAL A 340 2.68 -7.57 21.89
N GLY A 341 3.37 -6.95 22.84
CA GLY A 341 2.85 -5.88 23.68
C GLY A 341 2.53 -4.62 22.88
N GLN A 342 3.39 -4.24 21.93
CA GLN A 342 3.13 -3.12 21.03
C GLN A 342 1.98 -3.44 20.04
N MET A 343 1.83 -4.71 19.67
CA MET A 343 0.73 -5.21 18.84
C MET A 343 -0.60 -5.27 19.63
N MET A 344 -0.57 -5.59 20.92
CA MET A 344 -1.72 -5.60 21.84
C MET A 344 -2.14 -4.20 22.31
N MET A 345 -1.21 -3.23 22.42
CA MET A 345 -1.57 -1.83 22.75
C MET A 345 -2.21 -1.09 21.57
N ALA A 346 -2.05 -1.58 20.34
CA ALA A 346 -2.85 -1.16 19.19
C ALA A 346 -4.22 -1.87 19.12
N SER A 347 -4.46 -2.88 19.96
CA SER A 347 -5.69 -3.68 19.97
C SER A 347 -6.76 -3.15 20.94
N HIS A 348 -6.46 -2.11 21.72
CA HIS A 348 -7.41 -1.47 22.65
C HIS A 348 -8.04 -0.16 22.14
N GLY A 349 -8.05 0.06 20.83
CA GLY A 349 -8.86 1.11 20.21
C GLY A 349 -8.56 1.20 18.72
N GLY A 350 -9.42 0.64 17.88
CA GLY A 350 -9.24 0.53 16.41
C GLY A 350 -8.93 1.85 15.67
N ASN A 351 -9.10 2.97 16.36
CA ASN A 351 -8.97 4.33 15.82
C ASN A 351 -7.61 4.99 16.11
N ALA A 352 -6.71 4.35 16.85
CA ALA A 352 -5.41 4.94 17.18
C ALA A 352 -4.49 4.94 15.95
N ALA A 353 -3.81 6.07 15.72
CA ALA A 353 -2.77 6.18 14.71
C ALA A 353 -1.64 5.16 14.98
N LEU A 354 -1.16 4.46 13.95
CA LEU A 354 -0.02 3.56 14.10
C LEU A 354 1.25 4.38 14.35
N ARG A 355 2.01 4.02 15.39
CA ARG A 355 3.16 4.79 15.88
C ARG A 355 4.40 3.92 16.05
N CYS A 356 5.57 4.52 15.86
CA CYS A 356 6.89 3.97 16.20
C CYS A 356 7.78 5.06 16.81
N ARG A 357 8.93 4.68 17.38
CA ARG A 357 9.91 5.64 17.90
C ARG A 357 10.99 5.94 16.88
N SER A 358 11.63 7.10 16.97
CA SER A 358 12.82 7.45 16.16
C SER A 358 13.93 6.40 16.26
N SER A 359 14.03 5.71 17.41
CA SER A 359 14.99 4.63 17.69
C SER A 359 14.57 3.27 17.15
N SER A 360 13.32 3.08 16.69
CA SER A 360 12.85 1.82 16.12
C SER A 360 13.68 1.43 14.90
N SER A 361 13.94 0.14 14.74
CA SER A 361 14.68 -0.38 13.59
C SER A 361 13.83 -0.32 12.32
N LEU A 362 14.48 -0.16 11.18
CA LEU A 362 13.78 -0.16 9.89
C LEU A 362 13.00 -1.46 9.64
N ALA A 363 13.55 -2.61 10.04
CA ALA A 363 12.87 -3.91 9.94
C ALA A 363 11.57 -3.95 10.76
N ALA A 364 11.57 -3.40 11.99
CA ALA A 364 10.38 -3.34 12.83
C ALA A 364 9.30 -2.45 12.20
N VAL A 365 9.70 -1.30 11.64
CA VAL A 365 8.80 -0.40 10.91
C VAL A 365 8.18 -1.08 9.69
N MET A 366 9.00 -1.75 8.86
CA MET A 366 8.49 -2.54 7.73
C MET A 366 7.50 -3.61 8.16
N ALA A 367 7.82 -4.36 9.23
CA ALA A 367 6.95 -5.41 9.75
C ALA A 367 5.60 -4.86 10.24
N GLN A 368 5.62 -3.75 11.00
CA GLN A 368 4.42 -3.10 11.50
C GLN A 368 3.54 -2.59 10.35
N MET A 369 4.12 -1.83 9.41
CA MET A 369 3.37 -1.27 8.29
C MET A 369 2.67 -2.36 7.46
N LEU A 370 3.36 -3.47 7.18
CA LEU A 370 2.79 -4.60 6.45
C LEU A 370 1.72 -5.36 7.26
N SER A 371 1.92 -5.51 8.58
CA SER A 371 0.99 -6.23 9.45
C SER A 371 -0.33 -5.47 9.61
N TYR A 372 -0.25 -4.15 9.79
CA TYR A 372 -1.41 -3.26 9.90
C TYR A 372 -1.97 -2.82 8.54
N ARG A 373 -1.37 -3.26 7.42
CA ARG A 373 -1.76 -2.86 6.05
C ARG A 373 -1.89 -1.35 5.89
N THR A 374 -0.86 -0.62 6.34
CA THR A 374 -0.77 0.83 6.20
C THR A 374 0.43 1.23 5.35
N THR A 375 0.25 2.32 4.61
CA THR A 375 1.29 2.94 3.77
C THR A 375 2.24 3.84 4.54
N HIS A 376 1.91 4.16 5.79
CA HIS A 376 2.69 5.08 6.61
C HIS A 376 2.63 4.69 8.09
N ILE A 377 3.63 5.15 8.84
CA ILE A 377 3.67 5.07 10.30
C ILE A 377 4.13 6.40 10.87
N TRP A 378 3.50 6.85 11.94
CA TRP A 378 3.85 8.10 12.62
C TRP A 378 5.03 7.87 13.57
N VAL A 379 5.98 8.79 13.56
CA VAL A 379 7.17 8.71 14.41
C VAL A 379 6.96 9.63 15.60
N THR A 380 6.97 9.07 16.81
CA THR A 380 6.93 9.83 18.06
C THR A 380 8.26 9.72 18.80
N ASP A 381 8.56 10.74 19.59
CA ASP A 381 9.76 10.75 20.43
C ASP A 381 9.48 11.36 21.82
N GLY A 382 10.41 11.12 22.74
CA GLY A 382 10.28 11.54 24.13
C GLY A 382 9.27 10.71 24.94
N GLU A 383 9.05 11.11 26.19
CA GLU A 383 8.11 10.45 27.10
C GLU A 383 6.64 10.84 26.84
N ASP A 384 6.43 12.02 26.23
CA ASP A 384 5.09 12.56 25.94
C ASP A 384 4.50 12.10 24.59
N ASP A 385 5.20 11.24 23.85
CA ASP A 385 4.86 10.78 22.50
C ASP A 385 4.65 11.94 21.52
N VAL A 386 5.57 12.90 21.52
CA VAL A 386 5.53 14.05 20.61
C VAL A 386 5.76 13.55 19.18
N LEU A 387 4.87 13.93 18.27
CA LEU A 387 4.98 13.64 16.84
C LEU A 387 6.16 14.41 16.25
N VAL A 388 7.13 13.68 15.70
CA VAL A 388 8.36 14.24 15.12
C VAL A 388 8.50 13.97 13.62
N GLY A 389 7.68 13.07 13.07
CA GLY A 389 7.72 12.75 11.65
C GLY A 389 6.80 11.61 11.22
N VAL A 390 6.98 11.19 9.98
CA VAL A 390 6.31 10.04 9.36
C VAL A 390 7.32 9.22 8.57
N VAL A 391 7.10 7.91 8.47
CA VAL A 391 7.83 7.03 7.56
C VAL A 391 6.83 6.38 6.61
N GLY A 392 7.00 6.60 5.31
CA GLY A 392 6.27 5.90 4.26
C GLY A 392 7.16 4.89 3.54
N TYR A 393 6.60 4.24 2.51
CA TYR A 393 7.38 3.31 1.70
C TYR A 393 8.53 3.99 0.96
N MET A 394 8.40 5.26 0.56
CA MET A 394 9.48 5.97 -0.14
C MET A 394 10.70 6.15 0.76
N GLU A 395 10.50 6.54 2.02
CA GLU A 395 11.56 6.67 3.00
C GLU A 395 12.26 5.32 3.26
N ILE A 396 11.50 4.23 3.31
CA ILE A 396 12.04 2.86 3.41
C ILE A 396 12.91 2.55 2.18
N LEU A 397 12.40 2.77 0.96
CA LEU A 397 13.12 2.52 -0.28
C LEU A 397 14.41 3.34 -0.37
N ASN A 398 14.36 4.61 0.04
CA ASN A 398 15.53 5.50 0.11
C ASN A 398 16.56 5.00 1.13
N ALA A 399 16.12 4.51 2.30
CA ALA A 399 17.01 4.00 3.33
C ALA A 399 17.75 2.73 2.88
N VAL A 400 17.04 1.77 2.28
CA VAL A 400 17.63 0.48 1.85
C VAL A 400 18.50 0.58 0.60
N THR A 401 18.30 1.63 -0.22
CA THR A 401 19.11 1.88 -1.43
C THR A 401 20.18 2.94 -1.22
N ARG A 402 20.36 3.45 0.01
CA ARG A 402 21.41 4.43 0.32
C ARG A 402 22.79 3.85 -0.02
N GLY A 403 23.47 4.46 -1.00
CA GLY A 403 24.78 4.00 -1.50
C GLY A 403 24.73 2.90 -2.57
N VAL A 404 23.55 2.53 -3.06
CA VAL A 404 23.40 1.71 -4.26
C VAL A 404 23.25 2.65 -5.45
N VAL A 405 24.31 2.78 -6.24
CA VAL A 405 24.29 3.60 -7.46
C VAL A 405 23.74 2.74 -8.60
N ALA A 406 22.66 3.20 -9.24
CA ALA A 406 22.20 2.60 -10.49
C ALA A 406 23.29 2.78 -11.56
N PRO A 407 23.58 1.76 -12.40
CA PRO A 407 24.50 1.95 -13.51
C PRO A 407 24.00 3.13 -14.38
N PRO A 408 24.92 3.96 -14.92
CA PRO A 408 24.52 5.15 -15.67
C PRO A 408 23.60 4.76 -16.83
N SER A 409 22.47 5.47 -16.96
CA SER A 409 21.62 5.41 -18.14
C SER A 409 22.37 6.09 -19.29
N ALA A 410 22.94 5.27 -20.19
CA ALA A 410 23.53 5.73 -21.44
C ALA A 410 22.45 5.97 -22.50
#